data_AF-A0A2E3SR55-F1
#
_entry.id   AF-A0A2E3SR55-F1
#
_cell.length_a   1.000
_cell.length_b   1.000
_cell.length_c   1.000
_cell.angle_alpha   90.00
_cell.angle_beta   90.00
_cell.angle_gamma   90.00
#
_symmetry.space_group_name_H-M   'P 1'
#
loop_
_entity.id
_entity.type
_entity.pdbx_description
1 polymer ?
#
loop_
_entity_poly.entity_id
_entity_poly.type
_entity_poly.pdbx_seq_one_letter_code
_entity_poly.pdbx_strand_id
1 'polypeptide(L)'
;MAISDNKLKQVKQLTLLTISLLFLISCSNNSEKVNIEFVEIIKKAETVNFLMGATEDELNRQPHRQNDPNYYYSDESALKVILDRAYQIRKYEITNQQFADVMYIGLESGQILIKNGDLYDPFGRQLLGIKHFSEDKYLGVQFGLEIQKEELKIIESKENWAAHAVTWIGAITYCNLLSQINGFEPVYDLQDMSWDHSKNGYRLPTEAEWEYAARADKRYTYA
;
A
#
# COMPACT_ATOMS: atom_id res chain seq x y z
N MET A 1 4.77 4.79 30.28
CA MET A 1 3.94 5.97 30.60
C MET A 1 2.71 5.89 29.69
N ALA A 2 1.52 5.76 30.26
CA ALA A 2 0.31 5.35 29.55
C ALA A 2 -0.15 6.40 28.51
N ILE A 3 -0.47 5.92 27.30
CA ILE A 3 -1.14 6.69 26.25
C ILE A 3 -2.52 7.08 26.79
N SER A 4 -2.83 8.37 26.84
CA SER A 4 -4.07 8.85 27.45
C SER A 4 -5.29 8.50 26.59
N ASP A 5 -6.32 7.94 27.22
CA ASP A 5 -7.61 7.50 26.64
C ASP A 5 -8.33 8.57 25.80
N ASN A 6 -7.93 9.85 25.93
CA ASN A 6 -8.46 10.95 25.12
C ASN A 6 -7.97 10.92 23.67
N LYS A 7 -6.77 10.40 23.39
CA LYS A 7 -6.30 10.24 21.99
C LYS A 7 -7.07 9.13 21.25
N LEU A 8 -7.50 8.07 21.96
CA LEU A 8 -8.31 6.99 21.38
C LEU A 8 -9.73 7.42 20.97
N LYS A 9 -10.32 8.41 21.65
CA LYS A 9 -11.68 8.88 21.34
C LYS A 9 -11.74 9.78 20.11
N GLN A 10 -10.67 10.52 19.82
CA GLN A 10 -10.63 11.48 18.71
C GLN A 10 -10.52 10.79 17.33
N VAL A 11 -10.02 9.54 17.30
CA VAL A 11 -9.88 8.71 16.09
C VAL A 11 -11.23 8.27 15.50
N LYS A 12 -12.33 8.32 16.26
CA LYS A 12 -13.61 7.70 15.87
C LYS A 12 -14.51 8.55 14.95
N GLN A 13 -14.17 9.79 14.63
CA GLN A 13 -15.17 10.75 14.15
C GLN A 13 -14.99 11.31 12.73
N LEU A 14 -13.96 10.96 11.96
CA LEU A 14 -13.77 11.52 10.62
C LEU A 14 -13.67 10.45 9.52
N THR A 15 -14.82 10.14 8.92
CA THR A 15 -14.91 9.48 7.62
C THR A 15 -15.77 10.33 6.68
N LEU A 16 -15.18 10.93 5.66
CA LEU A 16 -15.71 10.92 4.28
C LEU A 16 -14.72 11.55 3.28
N LEU A 17 -14.51 10.80 2.18
CA LEU A 17 -14.14 11.20 0.81
C LEU A 17 -12.66 11.39 0.37
N THR A 18 -12.33 10.50 -0.60
CA THR A 18 -11.57 10.63 -1.87
C THR A 18 -10.03 10.43 -1.98
N ILE A 19 -9.69 9.27 -2.59
CA ILE A 19 -8.75 8.93 -3.70
C ILE A 19 -7.26 9.35 -3.63
N SER A 20 -6.33 8.39 -3.41
CA SER A 20 -5.26 7.92 -4.35
C SER A 20 -4.28 6.83 -3.77
N LEU A 21 -3.76 5.93 -4.63
CA LEU A 21 -3.41 4.51 -4.38
C LEU A 21 -2.33 4.11 -3.34
N LEU A 22 -2.67 3.18 -2.42
CA LEU A 22 -1.82 2.26 -1.63
C LEU A 22 -2.68 1.22 -0.84
N PHE A 23 -2.91 0.03 -1.39
CA PHE A 23 -3.70 -1.03 -0.73
C PHE A 23 -2.80 -2.07 -0.03
N LEU A 24 -3.12 -2.46 1.20
CA LEU A 24 -2.42 -3.53 1.93
C LEU A 24 -3.26 -4.79 2.04
N ILE A 25 -2.61 -5.95 2.03
CA ILE A 25 -3.21 -7.26 2.23
C ILE A 25 -2.75 -7.90 3.54
N SER A 26 -3.66 -8.60 4.24
CA SER A 26 -3.35 -9.50 5.37
C SER A 26 -3.70 -10.95 5.01
N CYS A 27 -2.87 -11.90 5.46
CA CYS A 27 -3.04 -13.33 5.24
C CYS A 27 -3.37 -14.06 6.56
N SER A 28 -4.64 -14.03 7.01
CA SER A 28 -5.07 -14.87 8.13
C SER A 28 -6.57 -15.18 8.11
N ASN A 29 -6.91 -16.44 8.43
CA ASN A 29 -8.27 -16.93 8.72
C ASN A 29 -8.60 -16.93 10.23
N ASN A 30 -7.68 -16.49 11.10
CA ASN A 30 -7.90 -16.51 12.55
C ASN A 30 -8.38 -15.15 13.05
N SER A 31 -9.66 -15.11 13.39
CA SER A 31 -10.32 -14.01 14.09
C SER A 31 -10.04 -14.09 15.58
N GLU A 32 -8.87 -13.67 16.07
CA GLU A 32 -8.71 -13.32 17.49
C GLU A 32 -7.42 -12.52 17.80
N LYS A 33 -7.61 -11.23 18.15
CA LYS A 33 -6.75 -10.31 18.93
C LYS A 33 -5.49 -9.79 18.20
N VAL A 34 -5.12 -8.50 18.19
CA VAL A 34 -5.28 -7.35 19.12
C VAL A 34 -5.78 -6.11 18.36
N ASN A 35 -6.66 -5.32 18.98
CA ASN A 35 -7.30 -4.14 18.38
C ASN A 35 -6.38 -2.91 18.45
N ILE A 36 -5.72 -2.60 17.34
CA ILE A 36 -5.51 -1.21 16.93
C ILE A 36 -6.45 -1.00 15.72
N GLU A 37 -7.38 -0.03 15.81
CA GLU A 37 -8.51 0.21 14.88
C GLU A 37 -8.10 0.57 13.42
N PHE A 38 -6.95 0.13 12.91
CA PHE A 38 -6.42 0.54 11.60
C PHE A 38 -6.83 -0.33 10.41
N VAL A 39 -7.38 -1.52 10.64
CA VAL A 39 -7.67 -2.48 9.56
C VAL A 39 -9.08 -3.04 9.71
N GLU A 40 -10.05 -2.33 9.12
CA GLU A 40 -11.32 -2.95 8.77
C GLU A 40 -11.08 -3.88 7.55
N ILE A 41 -11.25 -5.17 7.77
CA ILE A 41 -11.10 -6.22 6.75
C ILE A 41 -12.40 -6.26 5.94
N ILE A 42 -12.34 -5.86 4.66
CA ILE A 42 -13.58 -5.59 3.91
C ILE A 42 -13.85 -6.59 2.78
N LYS A 43 -12.85 -7.35 2.30
CA LYS A 43 -13.08 -8.41 1.30
C LYS A 43 -12.20 -9.63 1.59
N LYS A 44 -12.82 -10.78 1.84
CA LYS A 44 -12.16 -12.09 1.87
C LYS A 44 -12.26 -12.66 0.45
N ALA A 45 -11.13 -12.89 -0.21
CA ALA A 45 -11.16 -13.59 -1.49
C ALA A 45 -11.35 -15.09 -1.26
N GLU A 46 -12.13 -15.73 -2.13
CA GLU A 46 -12.25 -17.17 -2.25
C GLU A 46 -11.39 -17.65 -3.41
N THR A 47 -11.13 -18.96 -3.50
CA THR A 47 -10.42 -19.53 -4.65
C THR A 47 -11.23 -19.30 -5.91
N VAL A 48 -10.75 -18.41 -6.79
CA VAL A 48 -11.50 -17.96 -7.96
C VAL A 48 -10.61 -17.99 -9.21
N ASN A 49 -11.23 -18.44 -10.30
CA ASN A 49 -10.72 -18.30 -11.65
C ASN A 49 -11.29 -17.00 -12.25
N PHE A 50 -10.44 -16.09 -12.70
CA PHE A 50 -10.88 -14.88 -13.40
C PHE A 50 -9.98 -14.55 -14.58
N LEU A 51 -10.50 -13.75 -15.52
CA LEU A 51 -9.73 -13.19 -16.63
C LEU A 51 -9.10 -11.89 -16.16
N MET A 52 -7.77 -11.84 -16.23
CA MET A 52 -6.94 -10.69 -15.87
C MET A 52 -6.47 -9.98 -17.14
N GLY A 53 -6.35 -8.66 -17.12
CA GLY A 53 -6.04 -7.86 -18.29
C GLY A 53 -7.29 -7.42 -19.06
N ALA A 54 -7.09 -6.80 -20.22
CA ALA A 54 -8.20 -6.23 -20.97
C ALA A 54 -8.78 -7.23 -21.97
N THR A 55 -10.09 -7.33 -22.08
CA THR A 55 -10.72 -8.15 -23.13
C THR A 55 -10.65 -7.46 -24.49
N GLU A 56 -10.69 -8.22 -25.58
CA GLU A 56 -10.74 -7.67 -26.95
C GLU A 56 -11.87 -6.63 -27.11
N ASP A 57 -13.03 -6.88 -26.51
CA ASP A 57 -14.16 -5.94 -26.46
C ASP A 57 -13.85 -4.65 -25.65
N GLU A 58 -13.05 -4.74 -24.59
CA GLU A 58 -12.57 -3.57 -23.82
C GLU A 58 -11.60 -2.72 -24.65
N LEU A 59 -10.74 -3.37 -25.44
CA LEU A 59 -9.77 -2.71 -26.31
C LEU A 59 -10.46 -1.97 -27.45
N ASN A 60 -11.46 -2.62 -28.06
CA ASN A 60 -12.23 -2.06 -29.18
C ASN A 60 -13.09 -0.85 -28.80
N ARG A 61 -13.33 -0.63 -27.49
CA ARG A 61 -14.03 0.57 -26.98
C ARG A 61 -13.12 1.78 -26.77
N GLN A 62 -11.81 1.66 -26.98
CA GLN A 62 -10.84 2.76 -26.85
C GLN A 62 -10.18 3.13 -28.20
N PRO A 63 -10.95 3.62 -29.19
CA PRO A 63 -10.48 3.82 -30.57
C PRO A 63 -9.33 4.84 -30.67
N HIS A 64 -9.21 5.76 -29.71
CA HIS A 64 -8.16 6.79 -29.71
C HIS A 64 -6.76 6.23 -29.44
N ARG A 65 -6.65 5.06 -28.80
CA ARG A 65 -5.38 4.42 -28.46
C ARG A 65 -4.85 3.50 -29.57
N GLN A 66 -5.69 3.14 -30.55
CA GLN A 66 -5.28 2.28 -31.68
C GLN A 66 -4.30 2.97 -32.63
N ASN A 67 -4.23 4.31 -32.61
CA ASN A 67 -3.35 5.12 -33.47
C ASN A 67 -2.11 5.66 -32.74
N ASP A 68 -1.89 5.30 -31.48
CA ASP A 68 -0.69 5.73 -30.75
C ASP A 68 0.49 4.79 -31.10
N PRO A 69 1.55 5.28 -31.77
CA PRO A 69 2.67 4.45 -32.20
C PRO A 69 3.52 3.89 -31.05
N ASN A 70 3.33 4.38 -29.82
CA ASN A 70 3.96 3.84 -28.61
C ASN A 70 3.07 2.84 -27.86
N TYR A 71 1.89 2.54 -28.41
CA TYR A 71 0.90 1.69 -27.76
C TYR A 71 1.03 0.24 -28.25
N TYR A 72 1.73 -0.58 -27.46
CA TYR A 72 1.92 -2.00 -27.76
C TYR A 72 0.81 -2.83 -27.10
N TYR A 73 -0.10 -3.39 -27.90
CA TYR A 73 -0.96 -4.51 -27.47
C TYR A 73 -0.29 -5.83 -27.84
N SER A 74 -0.29 -6.80 -26.93
CA SER A 74 -0.18 -8.22 -27.29
C SER A 74 -1.59 -8.81 -27.36
N ASP A 75 -1.91 -9.54 -28.44
CA ASP A 75 -3.21 -10.20 -28.67
C ASP A 75 -3.61 -11.21 -27.56
N GLU A 76 -2.71 -11.53 -26.62
CA GLU A 76 -2.96 -12.35 -25.42
C GLU A 76 -3.46 -11.52 -24.23
N SER A 77 -4.37 -10.58 -24.45
CA SER A 77 -4.72 -9.51 -23.51
C SER A 77 -5.52 -9.95 -22.27
N ALA A 78 -6.07 -11.17 -22.27
CA ALA A 78 -6.76 -11.77 -21.13
C ALA A 78 -6.09 -13.08 -20.67
N LEU A 79 -5.43 -13.04 -19.51
CA LEU A 79 -4.81 -14.21 -18.88
C LEU A 79 -5.79 -14.89 -17.91
N LYS A 80 -5.88 -16.22 -17.97
CA LYS A 80 -6.63 -17.00 -16.97
C LYS A 80 -5.77 -17.18 -15.73
N VAL A 81 -6.15 -16.52 -14.63
CA VAL A 81 -5.42 -16.57 -13.35
C VAL A 81 -6.23 -17.32 -12.30
N ILE A 82 -5.55 -18.10 -11.46
CA ILE A 82 -6.12 -18.78 -10.30
C ILE A 82 -5.61 -18.09 -9.04
N LEU A 83 -6.52 -17.56 -8.23
CA LEU A 83 -6.20 -17.13 -6.86
C LEU A 83 -6.37 -18.34 -5.95
N ASP A 84 -5.26 -18.97 -5.56
CA ASP A 84 -5.25 -20.23 -4.80
C ASP A 84 -5.34 -20.04 -3.28
N ARG A 85 -5.19 -18.81 -2.80
CA ARG A 85 -5.23 -18.44 -1.39
C ARG A 85 -6.24 -17.35 -1.11
N ALA A 86 -6.94 -17.50 0.01
CA ALA A 86 -7.73 -16.41 0.56
C ALA A 86 -6.82 -15.27 1.00
N TYR A 87 -7.23 -14.04 0.71
CA TYR A 87 -6.54 -12.83 1.13
C TYR A 87 -7.54 -11.77 1.55
N GLN A 88 -7.06 -10.80 2.33
CA GLN A 88 -7.81 -9.62 2.72
C GLN A 88 -7.16 -8.42 2.07
N ILE A 89 -7.90 -7.49 1.46
CA ILE A 89 -7.34 -6.24 0.94
C ILE A 89 -8.07 -5.04 1.55
N ARG A 90 -7.32 -3.98 1.87
CA ARG A 90 -7.93 -2.73 2.38
C ARG A 90 -8.84 -2.13 1.31
N LYS A 91 -9.94 -1.50 1.75
CA LYS A 91 -10.86 -0.73 0.87
C LYS A 91 -10.31 0.64 0.50
N TYR A 92 -9.45 1.19 1.34
CA TYR A 92 -8.88 2.52 1.19
C TYR A 92 -7.37 2.47 1.26
N GLU A 93 -6.80 3.53 0.76
CA GLU A 93 -5.37 3.66 0.62
C GLU A 93 -4.76 4.06 1.96
N ILE A 94 -3.45 3.89 2.12
CA ILE A 94 -2.78 4.31 3.35
C ILE A 94 -2.73 5.83 3.39
N THR A 95 -3.26 6.43 4.45
CA THR A 95 -3.21 7.90 4.63
C THR A 95 -1.84 8.36 5.11
N ASN A 96 -1.53 9.64 5.01
CA ASN A 96 -0.30 10.22 5.56
C ASN A 96 -0.18 9.98 7.08
N GLN A 97 -1.29 10.09 7.82
CA GLN A 97 -1.31 9.78 9.26
C GLN A 97 -0.95 8.31 9.51
N GLN A 98 -1.62 7.38 8.82
CA GLN A 98 -1.37 5.95 8.97
C GLN A 98 0.05 5.57 8.56
N PHE A 99 0.59 6.24 7.52
CA PHE A 99 1.98 6.06 7.10
C PHE A 99 2.94 6.53 8.19
N ALA A 100 2.77 7.77 8.66
CA ALA A 100 3.61 8.38 9.67
C ALA A 100 3.60 7.60 10.98
N ASP A 101 2.44 7.14 11.46
CA ASP A 101 2.31 6.38 12.71
C ASP A 101 3.20 5.14 12.73
N VAL A 102 3.23 4.38 11.62
CA VAL A 102 4.09 3.19 11.50
C VAL A 102 5.55 3.58 11.35
N MET A 103 5.86 4.62 10.57
CA MET A 103 7.24 5.09 10.41
C MET A 103 7.83 5.62 11.73
N TYR A 104 7.05 6.29 12.57
CA TYR A 104 7.50 6.69 13.90
C TYR A 104 7.91 5.49 14.74
N ILE A 105 7.14 4.39 14.70
CA ILE A 105 7.51 3.16 15.41
C ILE A 105 8.80 2.55 14.83
N GLY A 106 8.96 2.60 13.51
CA GLY A 106 10.21 2.21 12.85
C GLY A 106 11.41 3.05 13.32
N LEU A 107 11.24 4.36 13.44
CA LEU A 107 12.28 5.29 13.90
C LEU A 107 12.62 5.06 15.38
N GLU A 108 11.61 4.96 16.24
CA GLU A 108 11.78 4.71 17.68
C GLU A 108 12.44 3.35 17.97
N SER A 109 12.16 2.34 17.13
CA SER A 109 12.81 1.02 17.23
C SER A 109 14.19 0.96 16.56
N GLY A 110 14.63 2.04 15.89
CA GLY A 110 15.89 2.08 15.14
C GLY A 110 15.93 1.21 13.89
N GLN A 111 14.77 0.74 13.40
CA GLN A 111 14.67 -0.07 12.19
C GLN A 111 14.71 0.75 10.90
N ILE A 112 14.43 2.05 10.99
CA ILE A 112 14.62 3.02 9.90
C ILE A 112 15.27 4.28 10.44
N LEU A 113 15.80 5.11 9.55
CA LEU A 113 16.59 6.29 9.88
C LEU A 113 16.10 7.51 9.12
N ILE A 114 16.13 8.68 9.76
CA ILE A 114 16.06 9.95 9.03
C ILE A 114 17.48 10.32 8.61
N LYS A 115 17.66 10.62 7.33
CA LYS A 115 18.92 11.11 6.77
C LYS A 115 18.65 11.99 5.57
N ASN A 116 19.44 13.05 5.41
CA ASN A 116 19.35 13.93 4.23
C ASN A 116 17.95 14.53 3.99
N GLY A 117 17.10 14.65 5.02
CA GLY A 117 15.72 15.12 4.92
C GLY A 117 14.74 14.09 4.35
N ASP A 118 15.07 12.80 4.42
CA ASP A 118 14.19 11.70 4.01
C ASP A 118 14.31 10.49 4.95
N LEU A 119 13.45 9.50 4.75
CA LEU A 119 13.48 8.21 5.45
C LEU A 119 14.30 7.18 4.67
N TYR A 120 15.10 6.40 5.40
CA TYR A 120 15.96 5.37 4.85
C TYR A 120 15.83 4.07 5.65
N ASP A 121 15.93 2.94 4.97
CA ASP A 121 16.12 1.65 5.65
C ASP A 121 17.57 1.46 6.15
N PRO A 122 17.86 0.36 6.88
CA PRO A 122 19.21 0.08 7.36
C PRO A 122 20.25 -0.16 6.26
N PHE A 123 19.82 -0.36 5.02
CA PHE A 123 20.69 -0.59 3.85
C PHE A 123 20.96 0.70 3.06
N GLY A 124 20.44 1.85 3.52
CA GLY A 124 20.67 3.15 2.90
C GLY A 124 19.83 3.40 1.66
N ARG A 125 18.70 2.69 1.49
CA ARG A 125 17.73 2.94 0.42
C ARG A 125 16.62 3.84 0.94
N GLN A 126 16.22 4.78 0.10
CA GLN A 126 15.20 5.78 0.40
C GLN A 126 13.80 5.13 0.49
N LEU A 127 12.97 5.60 1.42
CA LEU A 127 11.60 5.11 1.69
C LEU A 127 10.51 6.07 1.20
N LEU A 128 10.78 7.38 1.18
CA LEU A 128 9.86 8.41 0.71
C LEU A 128 10.55 9.38 -0.25
N GLY A 129 9.77 10.17 -0.99
CA GLY A 129 10.24 11.28 -1.80
C GLY A 129 10.02 12.64 -1.15
N ILE A 130 10.43 12.84 0.10
CA ILE A 130 10.18 14.10 0.84
C ILE A 130 11.02 15.23 0.26
N LYS A 131 12.34 15.03 0.14
CA LYS A 131 13.23 16.12 -0.25
C LYS A 131 13.52 16.15 -1.74
N HIS A 132 13.75 14.98 -2.34
CA HIS A 132 13.95 14.72 -3.76
C HIS A 132 13.92 13.20 -3.94
N PHE A 133 13.16 12.67 -4.90
CA PHE A 133 13.42 11.33 -5.41
C PHE A 133 14.58 11.43 -6.41
N SER A 134 15.48 10.43 -6.43
CA SER A 134 16.67 10.39 -7.30
C SER A 134 16.36 10.76 -8.76
N GLU A 135 17.33 11.42 -9.41
CA GLU A 135 17.59 11.78 -10.84
C GLU A 135 16.54 11.55 -11.97
N ASP A 136 15.58 10.65 -11.81
CA ASP A 136 14.44 10.44 -12.69
C ASP A 136 13.39 11.54 -12.48
N LYS A 137 13.37 12.49 -13.42
CA LYS A 137 12.44 13.64 -13.55
C LYS A 137 10.93 13.31 -13.56
N TYR A 138 10.52 12.07 -13.32
CA TYR A 138 9.15 11.57 -13.57
C TYR A 138 8.40 11.09 -12.32
N LEU A 139 9.02 11.12 -11.13
CA LEU A 139 8.36 10.71 -9.88
C LEU A 139 7.98 11.92 -9.03
N GLY A 140 6.79 11.86 -8.44
CA GLY A 140 6.20 12.95 -7.64
C GLY A 140 6.96 13.21 -6.34
N VAL A 141 6.73 14.39 -5.75
CA VAL A 141 7.24 14.77 -4.42
C VAL A 141 6.18 14.44 -3.38
N GLN A 142 6.60 13.91 -2.23
CA GLN A 142 5.67 13.70 -1.11
C GLN A 142 5.18 15.06 -0.61
N PHE A 143 3.86 15.26 -0.64
CA PHE A 143 3.22 16.53 -0.31
C PHE A 143 2.43 16.50 0.99
N GLY A 144 2.34 15.34 1.67
CA GLY A 144 1.65 15.20 2.96
C GLY A 144 2.56 15.05 4.16
N LEU A 145 3.85 14.79 3.95
CA LEU A 145 4.86 14.57 4.99
C LEU A 145 6.07 15.44 4.74
N GLU A 146 6.71 15.89 5.81
CA GLU A 146 7.95 16.66 5.77
C GLU A 146 8.91 16.19 6.87
N ILE A 147 10.21 16.42 6.66
CA ILE A 147 11.22 16.30 7.72
C ILE A 147 11.59 17.71 8.18
N GLN A 148 11.30 18.03 9.45
CA GLN A 148 11.72 19.28 10.08
C GLN A 148 12.66 18.98 11.24
N LYS A 149 13.88 19.51 11.19
CA LYS A 149 14.89 19.33 12.26
C LYS A 149 15.12 17.85 12.62
N GLU A 150 15.23 16.99 11.60
CA GLU A 150 15.39 15.53 11.76
C GLU A 150 14.20 14.82 12.42
N GLU A 151 13.01 15.43 12.38
CA GLU A 151 11.76 14.79 12.82
C GLU A 151 10.79 14.69 11.65
N LEU A 152 10.18 13.51 11.48
CA LEU A 152 9.04 13.33 10.59
C LEU A 152 7.86 14.15 11.13
N LYS A 153 7.17 14.85 10.24
CA LYS A 153 5.94 15.58 10.55
C LYS A 153 4.92 15.42 9.43
N ILE A 154 3.66 15.48 9.82
CA ILE A 154 2.54 15.52 8.89
C ILE A 154 2.23 16.99 8.62
N ILE A 155 2.04 17.33 7.35
CA ILE A 155 1.65 18.67 6.95
C ILE A 155 0.18 18.87 7.35
N GLU A 156 -0.10 19.99 8.02
CA GLU A 156 -1.42 20.33 8.54
C GLU A 156 -2.51 20.17 7.45
N SER A 157 -3.64 19.55 7.83
CA SER A 157 -4.80 19.29 6.95
C SER A 157 -4.58 18.23 5.86
N LYS A 158 -3.47 17.49 5.88
CA LYS A 158 -3.18 16.40 4.92
C LYS A 158 -3.13 15.01 5.56
N GLU A 159 -3.53 14.89 6.82
CA GLU A 159 -3.49 13.67 7.63
C GLU A 159 -4.26 12.52 6.96
N ASN A 160 -5.41 12.85 6.37
CA ASN A 160 -6.33 11.89 5.74
C ASN A 160 -6.09 11.72 4.23
N TRP A 161 -5.19 12.50 3.65
CA TRP A 161 -4.81 12.31 2.25
C TRP A 161 -3.98 11.04 2.14
N ALA A 162 -4.03 10.41 0.97
CA ALA A 162 -3.18 9.27 0.71
C ALA A 162 -1.69 9.61 0.86
N ALA A 163 -0.91 8.63 1.32
CA ALA A 163 0.53 8.72 1.29
C ALA A 163 1.01 8.61 -0.16
N HIS A 164 1.77 9.59 -0.62
CA HIS A 164 2.30 9.64 -1.99
C HIS A 164 3.81 9.64 -2.00
N ALA A 165 4.38 9.37 -3.18
CA ALA A 165 5.83 9.29 -3.38
C ALA A 165 6.51 8.33 -2.38
N VAL A 166 5.81 7.24 -2.04
CA VAL A 166 6.37 6.13 -1.27
C VAL A 166 7.14 5.23 -2.24
N THR A 167 8.41 4.95 -1.93
CA THR A 167 9.21 4.04 -2.77
C THR A 167 8.66 2.62 -2.61
N TRP A 168 8.97 1.72 -3.55
CA TRP A 168 8.62 0.31 -3.36
C TRP A 168 9.26 -0.24 -2.06
N ILE A 169 10.50 0.17 -1.76
CA ILE A 169 11.19 -0.13 -0.50
C ILE A 169 10.42 0.41 0.71
N GLY A 170 9.93 1.65 0.62
CA GLY A 170 9.08 2.28 1.64
C GLY A 170 7.80 1.49 1.89
N ALA A 171 7.16 1.01 0.83
CA ALA A 171 5.94 0.24 0.93
C ALA A 171 6.14 -1.13 1.58
N ILE A 172 7.18 -1.89 1.19
CA ILE A 172 7.47 -3.18 1.82
C ILE A 172 7.99 -3.03 3.26
N THR A 173 8.72 -1.95 3.56
CA THR A 173 9.16 -1.61 4.92
C THR A 173 7.96 -1.29 5.80
N TYR A 174 6.99 -0.51 5.29
CA TYR A 174 5.72 -0.26 5.97
C TYR A 174 4.98 -1.57 6.27
N CYS A 175 4.89 -2.48 5.30
CA CYS A 175 4.24 -3.79 5.48
C CYS A 175 4.88 -4.59 6.63
N ASN A 176 6.21 -4.68 6.65
CA ASN A 176 6.95 -5.40 7.67
C ASN A 176 6.76 -4.77 9.06
N LEU A 177 6.90 -3.45 9.17
CA LEU A 177 6.68 -2.72 10.43
C LEU A 177 5.24 -2.91 10.93
N LEU A 178 4.24 -2.76 10.05
CA LEU A 178 2.83 -2.98 10.40
C LEU A 178 2.58 -4.42 10.84
N SER A 179 3.27 -5.40 10.24
CA SER A 179 3.19 -6.81 10.66
C SER A 179 3.66 -6.97 12.10
N GLN A 180 4.84 -6.44 12.41
CA GLN A 180 5.40 -6.50 13.76
C GLN A 180 4.49 -5.81 14.80
N ILE A 181 3.96 -4.63 14.47
CA ILE A 181 3.06 -3.85 15.34
C ILE A 181 1.82 -4.68 15.72
N ASN A 182 1.31 -5.49 14.80
CA ASN A 182 0.14 -6.34 15.00
C ASN A 182 0.47 -7.78 15.43
N GLY A 183 1.75 -8.09 15.71
CA GLY A 183 2.18 -9.41 16.15
C GLY A 183 2.24 -10.48 15.04
N PHE A 184 2.28 -10.06 13.78
CA PHE A 184 2.48 -10.94 12.62
C PHE A 184 3.94 -11.02 12.19
N GLU A 185 4.27 -12.06 11.42
CA GLU A 185 5.62 -12.28 10.90
C GLU A 185 5.89 -11.42 9.66
N PRO A 186 6.97 -10.62 9.62
CA PRO A 186 7.37 -9.85 8.44
C PRO A 186 7.62 -10.74 7.22
N VAL A 187 6.93 -10.46 6.12
CA VAL A 187 6.93 -11.30 4.92
C VAL A 187 8.08 -10.99 3.96
N TYR A 188 8.61 -9.76 3.98
CA TYR A 188 9.70 -9.37 3.09
C TYR A 188 11.04 -9.48 3.80
N ASP A 189 12.04 -10.05 3.13
CA ASP A 189 13.43 -9.88 3.52
C ASP A 189 13.93 -8.55 2.94
N LEU A 190 14.30 -7.61 3.82
CA LEU A 190 14.76 -6.30 3.39
C LEU A 190 16.20 -6.34 2.84
N GLN A 191 16.96 -7.41 2.95
CA GLN A 191 18.29 -7.45 2.35
C GLN A 191 18.21 -7.74 0.85
N ASP A 192 17.48 -8.78 0.46
CA ASP A 192 17.41 -9.27 -0.92
C ASP A 192 16.08 -8.99 -1.63
N MET A 193 15.13 -8.38 -0.94
CA MET A 193 13.79 -8.02 -1.45
C MET A 193 12.89 -9.22 -1.76
N SER A 194 13.24 -10.41 -1.26
CA SER A 194 12.41 -11.60 -1.40
C SER A 194 11.15 -11.53 -0.55
N TRP A 195 10.12 -12.25 -0.99
CA TRP A 195 8.85 -12.39 -0.29
C TRP A 195 8.64 -13.85 0.12
N ASP A 196 8.55 -14.09 1.43
CA ASP A 196 8.21 -15.38 2.02
C ASP A 196 6.69 -15.57 2.07
N HIS A 197 6.20 -16.48 1.22
CA HIS A 197 4.78 -16.80 1.09
C HIS A 197 4.22 -17.65 2.25
N SER A 198 5.07 -18.18 3.14
CA SER A 198 4.63 -18.99 4.28
C SER A 198 4.18 -18.14 5.48
N LYS A 199 4.55 -16.86 5.50
CA LYS A 199 4.28 -15.94 6.60
C LYS A 199 2.92 -15.25 6.45
N ASN A 200 2.38 -14.81 7.58
CA ASN A 200 1.02 -14.28 7.70
C ASN A 200 0.95 -12.74 7.80
N GLY A 201 2.07 -12.04 7.68
CA GLY A 201 2.14 -10.59 7.78
C GLY A 201 1.50 -9.84 6.61
N TYR A 202 1.48 -8.52 6.76
CA TYR A 202 1.01 -7.61 5.73
C TYR A 202 1.93 -7.62 4.52
N ARG A 203 1.34 -7.40 3.34
CA ARG A 203 2.06 -7.31 2.07
C ARG A 203 1.35 -6.43 1.06
N LEU A 204 2.07 -6.10 0.00
CA LEU A 204 1.47 -5.58 -1.23
C LEU A 204 0.61 -6.67 -1.92
N PRO A 205 -0.48 -6.27 -2.59
CA PRO A 205 -1.21 -7.16 -3.47
C PRO A 205 -0.36 -7.59 -4.65
N THR A 206 -0.51 -8.84 -5.08
CA THR A 206 -0.14 -9.21 -6.44
C THR A 206 -1.05 -8.47 -7.43
N GLU A 207 -0.60 -8.30 -8.67
CA GLU A 207 -1.39 -7.63 -9.71
C GLU A 207 -2.76 -8.32 -9.92
N ALA A 208 -2.77 -9.66 -9.87
CA ALA A 208 -4.00 -10.45 -9.94
C ALA A 208 -4.95 -10.21 -8.75
N GLU A 209 -4.44 -10.17 -7.52
CA GLU A 209 -5.25 -9.89 -6.34
C GLU A 209 -5.81 -8.45 -6.35
N TRP A 210 -5.01 -7.50 -6.84
CA TRP A 210 -5.44 -6.11 -7.00
C TRP A 210 -6.56 -5.99 -8.05
N GLU A 211 -6.36 -6.57 -9.23
CA GLU A 211 -7.34 -6.49 -10.32
C GLU A 211 -8.65 -7.20 -9.95
N TYR A 212 -8.58 -8.39 -9.34
CA TYR A 212 -9.76 -9.10 -8.87
C TYR A 212 -10.53 -8.30 -7.81
N ALA A 213 -9.82 -7.64 -6.90
CA ALA A 213 -10.45 -6.76 -5.91
C ALA A 213 -11.12 -5.55 -6.57
N ALA A 214 -10.41 -4.88 -7.48
CA ALA A 214 -10.84 -3.68 -8.19
C ALA A 214 -12.06 -3.92 -9.11
N ARG A 215 -12.16 -5.10 -9.74
CA ARG A 215 -13.32 -5.48 -10.57
C ARG A 215 -14.60 -5.71 -9.77
N ALA A 216 -14.54 -5.75 -8.43
CA ALA A 216 -15.70 -5.74 -7.52
C ALA A 216 -16.81 -6.77 -7.86
N ASP A 217 -16.42 -7.96 -8.35
CA ASP A 217 -17.34 -9.03 -8.76
C ASP A 217 -18.30 -8.66 -9.91
N LYS A 218 -17.99 -7.58 -10.63
CA LYS A 218 -18.70 -7.15 -11.83
C LYS A 218 -17.91 -7.58 -13.07
N ARG A 219 -18.55 -8.36 -13.94
CA ARG A 219 -18.08 -8.61 -15.32
C ARG A 219 -18.33 -7.39 -16.23
N TYR A 220 -17.98 -6.19 -15.78
CA TYR A 220 -18.20 -4.97 -16.57
C TYR A 220 -16.95 -4.10 -16.56
N THR A 221 -16.50 -3.82 -17.79
CA THR A 221 -15.80 -2.61 -18.23
C THR A 221 -16.09 -1.42 -17.31
N TYR A 222 -15.13 -1.13 -16.42
CA TYR A 222 -14.93 -0.01 -15.48
C TYR A 222 -16.12 0.81 -14.92
N ALA A 223 -15.99 1.17 -13.64
CA ALA A 223 -16.75 2.24 -12.98
C ALA A 223 -16.23 3.62 -13.40
#